data_AF-A0A1I7T3T5-F1
#
_entry.id   AF-A0A1I7T3T5-F1
#
_cell.length_a   1.000
_cell.length_b   1.000
_cell.length_c   1.000
_cell.angle_alpha   90.00
_cell.angle_beta   90.00
_cell.angle_gamma   90.00
#
_symmetry.space_group_name_H-M   'P 1'
#
loop_
_entity.id
_entity.type
_entity.pdbx_description
1 polymer ?
#
loop_
_entity_poly.entity_id
_entity_poly.type
_entity_poly.pdbx_seq_one_letter_code
_entity_poly.pdbx_strand_id
1 'polypeptide(L)'
;MFKLVTLALAALALASAQSSDGPFDPTDWPVFVSTPLPTPGGSNVDRECGGDLANLWLDVVVVVDNSKGMTDEGITQVAANIATVFGNGTKIGNQYSDPRSTRIGLVTYNGVATVVADLNLLQSIDDLYSKVFSTLTGVSNSDDSFLVKGIGAAESVLQNGRAQGVRSNYKRLVVVYASAYKGEGELDPIPAAERLKSSGVIISTVAFDQDGDEALLAGLANIASPNYAYTSKDLNLVGEIQGAALQTNCFCPNLWTQYKANFDDENSYKYGVCIRAATISSSWTAAKFACQNLAKNGFLATEFDGQKHNFLFRVAQNNTAFAAPYIYHIGLSWVNGAWNWQQPAGLPLRPNSNYAPWNPSYPKSSSSNIGVLEQQFSSDLTVGWQNINAYSVAEYYMCEVASCDTEKYCP
;
A
#
# COMPACT_ATOMS: atom_id res chain seq x y z
N MET A 1 -39.97 -45.50 -50.73
CA MET A 1 -41.14 -45.49 -49.80
C MET A 1 -40.99 -44.25 -48.93
N PHE A 2 -41.42 -43.07 -49.37
CA PHE A 2 -42.76 -42.47 -49.34
C PHE A 2 -43.31 -42.09 -47.94
N LYS A 3 -43.63 -40.78 -47.86
CA LYS A 3 -44.51 -40.00 -46.95
C LYS A 3 -43.88 -39.45 -45.66
N LEU A 4 -43.67 -38.13 -45.55
CA LEU A 4 -44.58 -36.95 -45.46
C LEU A 4 -45.21 -36.76 -44.06
N VAL A 5 -44.79 -35.70 -43.34
CA VAL A 5 -45.50 -34.39 -43.11
C VAL A 5 -46.52 -34.51 -41.97
N THR A 6 -46.47 -33.70 -40.89
CA THR A 6 -47.07 -32.34 -40.75
C THR A 6 -46.52 -31.72 -39.44
N LEU A 7 -45.85 -30.57 -39.39
CA LEU A 7 -46.24 -29.14 -39.46
C LEU A 7 -46.94 -28.55 -38.20
N ALA A 8 -46.59 -27.29 -37.92
CA ALA A 8 -47.04 -26.33 -36.87
C ALA A 8 -46.29 -26.42 -35.52
N LEU A 9 -45.78 -25.34 -34.90
CA LEU A 9 -46.13 -23.92 -34.97
C LEU A 9 -44.95 -23.12 -34.38
N ALA A 10 -44.40 -22.14 -35.09
CA ALA A 10 -43.51 -21.12 -34.52
C ALA A 10 -43.92 -19.76 -35.10
N ALA A 11 -44.67 -19.01 -34.31
CA ALA A 11 -45.15 -17.68 -34.66
C ALA A 11 -44.36 -16.63 -33.86
N LEU A 12 -43.83 -15.68 -34.62
CA LEU A 12 -43.57 -14.26 -34.32
C LEU A 12 -43.10 -13.85 -32.91
N ALA A 13 -41.91 -13.25 -32.87
CA ALA A 13 -41.73 -11.97 -32.18
C ALA A 13 -40.53 -11.21 -32.79
N LEU A 14 -40.83 -10.27 -33.68
CA LEU A 14 -40.01 -9.09 -33.95
C LEU A 14 -40.58 -7.97 -33.08
N ALA A 15 -39.84 -7.51 -32.08
CA ALA A 15 -40.11 -6.25 -31.40
C ALA A 15 -38.81 -5.68 -30.81
N SER A 16 -38.42 -4.53 -31.36
CA SER A 16 -37.59 -3.45 -30.82
C SER A 16 -36.98 -3.63 -29.42
N ALA A 17 -35.64 -3.69 -29.35
CA ALA A 17 -34.91 -3.30 -28.15
C ALA A 17 -34.87 -1.76 -28.08
N GLN A 18 -35.74 -1.17 -27.26
CA GLN A 18 -35.59 0.21 -26.80
C GLN A 18 -34.65 0.20 -25.58
N SER A 19 -33.60 1.02 -25.65
CA SER A 19 -32.74 1.37 -24.53
C SER A 19 -33.57 2.07 -23.45
N SER A 20 -33.63 1.49 -22.26
CA SER A 20 -34.13 2.18 -21.08
C SER A 20 -33.00 3.02 -20.49
N ASP A 21 -32.82 4.23 -21.01
CA ASP A 21 -32.15 5.30 -20.28
C ASP A 21 -33.06 5.71 -19.11
N GLY A 22 -32.79 5.14 -17.94
CA GLY A 22 -33.28 5.69 -16.67
C GLY A 22 -32.39 6.87 -16.26
N PRO A 23 -32.94 7.92 -15.65
CA PRO A 23 -32.14 9.03 -15.15
C PRO A 23 -31.19 8.55 -14.06
N PHE A 24 -29.90 8.86 -14.22
CA PHE A 24 -28.85 8.66 -13.23
C PHE A 24 -29.29 9.27 -11.88
N ASP A 25 -29.39 8.42 -10.85
CA ASP A 25 -29.59 8.86 -9.46
C ASP A 25 -28.22 9.29 -8.90
N PRO A 26 -28.01 10.56 -8.52
CA PRO A 26 -26.72 11.05 -8.02
C PRO A 26 -26.33 10.52 -6.64
N THR A 27 -27.14 9.66 -6.02
CA THR A 27 -26.90 9.16 -4.65
C THR A 27 -26.21 7.79 -4.58
N ASP A 28 -25.92 7.15 -5.71
CA ASP A 28 -25.30 5.81 -5.78
C ASP A 28 -23.76 5.81 -5.78
N TRP A 29 -23.13 6.92 -5.38
CA TRP A 29 -21.68 6.95 -5.16
C TRP A 29 -21.31 6.14 -3.91
N PRO A 30 -20.31 5.23 -3.98
CA PRO A 30 -19.73 4.68 -2.78
C PRO A 30 -19.09 5.83 -2.02
N VAL A 31 -19.65 6.17 -0.87
CA VAL A 31 -19.03 7.08 0.09
C VAL A 31 -17.66 6.48 0.42
N PHE A 32 -16.59 7.11 -0.07
CA PHE A 32 -15.23 6.79 0.38
C PHE A 32 -15.15 7.17 1.85
N VAL A 33 -15.44 6.20 2.71
CA VAL A 33 -15.16 6.30 4.13
C VAL A 33 -13.63 6.31 4.21
N SER A 34 -13.05 7.49 4.44
CA SER A 34 -11.66 7.61 4.87
C SER A 34 -11.44 6.62 6.00
N THR A 35 -10.55 5.65 5.81
CA THR A 35 -10.19 4.75 6.90
C THR A 35 -9.64 5.62 8.03
N PRO A 36 -10.23 5.58 9.24
CA PRO A 36 -9.76 6.43 10.32
C PRO A 36 -8.29 6.09 10.60
N LEU A 37 -7.44 7.12 10.67
CA LEU A 37 -6.08 6.95 11.17
C LEU A 37 -6.15 6.24 12.52
N PRO A 38 -5.36 5.17 12.75
CA PRO A 38 -5.30 4.54 14.05
C PRO A 38 -4.92 5.61 15.08
N THR A 39 -5.63 5.63 16.21
CA THR A 39 -5.34 6.57 17.28
C THR A 39 -4.05 6.12 17.97
N PRO A 40 -2.96 6.93 18.00
CA PRO A 40 -1.77 6.59 18.76
C PRO A 40 -2.10 6.80 20.24
N GLY A 41 -2.62 5.75 20.90
CA GLY A 41 -3.20 5.93 22.23
C GLY A 41 -3.71 4.66 22.90
N GLY A 42 -2.99 3.55 22.78
CA GLY A 42 -3.27 2.32 23.51
C GLY A 42 -1.98 1.64 23.99
N SER A 43 -1.99 0.97 25.13
CA SER A 43 -0.80 0.29 25.66
C SER A 43 -0.34 -0.90 24.80
N ASN A 44 -1.24 -1.42 23.96
CA ASN A 44 -0.99 -2.49 22.99
C ASN A 44 -1.61 -2.09 21.64
N VAL A 45 -0.82 -1.41 20.83
CA VAL A 45 -1.14 -1.09 19.43
C VAL A 45 -0.04 -1.65 18.56
N ASP A 46 -0.43 -2.10 17.38
CA ASP A 46 0.53 -2.53 16.37
C ASP A 46 1.37 -1.36 15.87
N ARG A 47 2.59 -1.68 15.46
CA ARG A 47 3.51 -0.67 14.93
C ARG A 47 2.92 -0.05 13.68
N GLU A 48 2.83 1.28 13.62
CA GLU A 48 2.55 2.01 12.38
C GLU A 48 3.80 2.08 11.49
N CYS A 49 3.62 2.37 10.20
CA CYS A 49 4.76 2.67 9.34
C CYS A 49 5.48 3.93 9.85
N GLY A 50 6.82 3.93 9.83
CA GLY A 50 7.61 5.08 10.29
C GLY A 50 7.28 6.36 9.52
N GLY A 51 7.13 7.47 10.23
CA GLY A 51 6.69 8.77 9.68
C GLY A 51 7.80 9.80 9.40
N ASP A 52 9.08 9.42 9.53
CA ASP A 52 10.19 10.37 9.40
C ASP A 52 10.60 10.63 7.93
N LEU A 53 10.15 11.75 7.39
CA LEU A 53 10.45 12.18 6.02
C LEU A 53 11.95 12.38 5.77
N ALA A 54 12.74 12.72 6.79
CA ALA A 54 14.20 12.86 6.65
C ALA A 54 14.90 11.52 6.36
N ASN A 55 14.22 10.41 6.65
CA ASN A 55 14.66 9.06 6.37
C ASN A 55 13.83 8.38 5.26
N LEU A 56 13.07 9.14 4.46
CA LEU A 56 12.38 8.62 3.28
C LEU A 56 13.39 8.12 2.23
N TRP A 57 13.12 6.95 1.64
CA TRP A 57 14.03 6.32 0.70
C TRP A 57 13.35 5.74 -0.53
N LEU A 58 13.06 6.64 -1.48
CA LEU A 58 12.35 6.30 -2.71
C LEU A 58 13.13 6.74 -3.95
N ASP A 59 12.72 6.23 -5.11
CA ASP A 59 12.92 6.92 -6.38
C ASP A 59 11.57 7.53 -6.80
N VAL A 60 11.51 8.86 -6.85
CA VAL A 60 10.29 9.61 -7.16
C VAL A 60 10.44 10.25 -8.53
N VAL A 61 9.40 10.22 -9.36
CA VAL A 61 9.33 11.07 -10.56
C VAL A 61 8.10 11.96 -10.46
N VAL A 62 8.31 13.27 -10.51
CA VAL A 62 7.23 14.24 -10.58
C VAL A 62 6.96 14.57 -12.05
N VAL A 63 5.71 14.43 -12.47
CA VAL A 63 5.23 14.66 -13.82
C VAL A 63 4.27 15.84 -13.80
N VAL A 64 4.64 16.94 -14.43
CA VAL A 64 3.88 18.21 -14.36
C VAL A 64 3.35 18.57 -15.74
N ASP A 65 2.04 18.71 -15.85
CA ASP A 65 1.40 19.35 -16.99
C ASP A 65 1.80 20.83 -17.04
N ASN A 66 2.42 21.26 -18.15
CA ASN A 66 2.76 22.66 -18.40
C ASN A 66 2.03 23.21 -19.64
N SER A 67 0.90 22.61 -20.01
CA SER A 67 -0.04 23.17 -20.98
C SER A 67 -0.63 24.49 -20.47
N LYS A 68 -1.26 25.23 -21.39
CA LYS A 68 -1.94 26.49 -21.08
C LYS A 68 -3.02 26.32 -20.01
N GLY A 69 -3.65 25.15 -19.92
CA GLY A 69 -4.68 24.83 -18.94
C GLY A 69 -4.20 24.86 -17.49
N MET A 70 -2.90 24.68 -17.24
CA MET A 70 -2.35 24.75 -15.88
C MET A 70 -2.33 26.17 -15.30
N THR A 71 -2.32 27.21 -16.17
CA THR A 71 -2.10 28.63 -15.84
C THR A 71 -0.78 28.93 -15.11
N ASP A 72 -0.36 30.19 -15.13
CA ASP A 72 0.86 30.63 -14.42
C ASP A 72 0.70 30.55 -12.89
N GLU A 73 -0.51 30.77 -12.38
CA GLU A 73 -0.81 30.61 -10.95
C GLU A 73 -0.75 29.13 -10.54
N GLY A 74 -1.39 28.25 -11.31
CA GLY A 74 -1.42 26.82 -11.02
C GLY A 74 -0.02 26.19 -11.09
N ILE A 75 0.80 26.54 -12.09
CA ILE A 75 2.16 26.00 -12.18
C ILE A 75 3.05 26.50 -11.02
N THR A 76 2.84 27.73 -10.54
CA THR A 76 3.51 28.27 -9.35
C THR A 76 3.08 27.53 -8.08
N GLN A 77 1.79 27.19 -7.96
CA GLN A 77 1.29 26.37 -6.85
C GLN A 77 1.88 24.95 -6.88
N VAL A 78 1.98 24.32 -8.05
CA VAL A 78 2.65 23.02 -8.20
C VAL A 78 4.11 23.10 -7.73
N ALA A 79 4.84 24.14 -8.15
CA ALA A 79 6.24 24.35 -7.73
C ALA A 79 6.36 24.45 -6.19
N ALA A 80 5.50 25.25 -5.56
CA ALA A 80 5.46 25.39 -4.11
C ALA A 80 5.06 24.08 -3.40
N ASN A 81 4.13 23.31 -3.97
CA ASN A 81 3.69 22.03 -3.42
C ASN A 81 4.83 21.00 -3.45
N ILE A 82 5.51 20.83 -4.59
CA ILE A 82 6.67 19.91 -4.70
C ILE A 82 7.75 20.29 -3.69
N ALA A 83 8.10 21.58 -3.61
CA ALA A 83 9.10 22.07 -2.67
C ALA A 83 8.69 21.77 -1.22
N THR A 84 7.42 21.93 -0.86
CA THR A 84 6.92 21.71 0.50
C THR A 84 6.85 20.22 0.87
N VAL A 85 6.37 19.37 -0.06
CA VAL A 85 6.26 17.90 0.14
C VAL A 85 7.61 17.32 0.53
N PHE A 86 8.67 17.70 -0.19
CA PHE A 86 10.03 17.16 0.03
C PHE A 86 10.92 18.07 0.88
N GLY A 87 10.51 19.30 1.16
CA GLY A 87 11.26 20.31 1.91
C GLY A 87 11.44 20.03 3.39
N ASN A 88 10.63 19.14 3.97
CA ASN A 88 10.67 18.83 5.40
C ASN A 88 11.81 17.84 5.75
N GLY A 89 13.05 18.23 5.47
CA GLY A 89 14.25 17.47 5.85
C GLY A 89 14.57 16.24 4.99
N THR A 90 13.83 15.98 3.92
CA THR A 90 14.06 14.83 3.03
C THR A 90 15.48 14.88 2.46
N LYS A 91 16.24 13.79 2.61
CA LYS A 91 17.58 13.64 2.04
C LYS A 91 17.48 13.40 0.53
N ILE A 92 17.61 14.46 -0.26
CA ILE A 92 17.58 14.39 -1.73
C ILE A 92 18.96 14.01 -2.27
N GLY A 93 19.01 13.03 -3.16
CA GLY A 93 20.23 12.55 -3.83
C GLY A 93 20.69 11.17 -3.34
N ASN A 94 21.95 10.83 -3.62
CA ASN A 94 22.54 9.53 -3.26
C ASN A 94 23.92 9.63 -2.57
N GLN A 95 24.30 10.82 -2.10
CA GLN A 95 25.63 11.09 -1.54
C GLN A 95 25.70 10.96 0.00
N TYR A 96 24.70 10.32 0.61
CA TYR A 96 24.63 10.17 2.07
C TYR A 96 25.24 8.86 2.54
N SER A 97 25.85 8.87 3.73
CA SER A 97 26.38 7.66 4.38
C SER A 97 25.26 6.74 4.88
N ASP A 98 24.14 7.31 5.30
CA ASP A 98 22.91 6.56 5.55
C ASP A 98 22.29 6.25 4.18
N PRO A 99 22.05 4.97 3.84
CA PRO A 99 21.46 4.62 2.55
C PRO A 99 20.04 5.17 2.38
N ARG A 100 19.34 5.52 3.47
CA ARG A 100 18.00 6.11 3.39
C ARG A 100 18.06 7.52 2.82
N SER A 101 17.91 7.60 1.51
CA SER A 101 17.82 8.85 0.75
C SER A 101 16.82 8.71 -0.39
N THR A 102 16.27 9.82 -0.85
CA THR A 102 15.31 9.86 -1.96
C THR A 102 15.92 10.52 -3.19
N ARG A 103 15.73 9.92 -4.36
CA ARG A 103 16.07 10.54 -5.66
C ARG A 103 14.80 11.08 -6.30
N ILE A 104 14.87 12.27 -6.90
CA ILE A 104 13.72 12.90 -7.55
C ILE A 104 14.07 13.22 -9.01
N GLY A 105 13.25 12.71 -9.93
CA GLY A 105 13.21 13.14 -11.32
C GLY A 105 12.07 14.12 -11.55
N LEU A 106 12.22 15.00 -12.53
CA LEU A 106 11.22 15.99 -12.93
C LEU A 106 10.96 15.89 -14.43
N VAL A 107 9.71 15.71 -14.79
CA VAL A 107 9.20 15.67 -16.16
C VAL A 107 8.13 16.74 -16.32
N THR A 108 8.19 17.50 -17.40
CA THR A 108 7.08 18.37 -17.83
C THR A 108 6.44 17.82 -19.08
N TYR A 109 5.14 17.98 -19.27
CA TYR A 109 4.46 17.54 -20.48
C TYR A 109 3.32 18.47 -20.93
N ASN A 110 3.06 18.44 -22.23
CA ASN A 110 1.92 19.04 -22.92
C ASN A 110 1.57 18.15 -24.13
N GLY A 111 1.68 18.65 -25.36
CA GLY A 111 1.71 17.83 -26.58
C GLY A 111 2.93 16.90 -26.67
N VAL A 112 4.03 17.24 -26.00
CA VAL A 112 5.25 16.42 -25.86
C VAL A 112 5.71 16.38 -24.40
N ALA A 113 6.58 15.43 -24.05
CA ALA A 113 7.18 15.37 -22.71
C ALA A 113 8.69 15.71 -22.76
N THR A 114 9.15 16.40 -21.72
CA THR A 114 10.55 16.78 -21.53
C THR A 114 11.03 16.27 -20.17
N VAL A 115 12.13 15.51 -20.15
CA VAL A 115 12.83 15.14 -18.90
C VAL A 115 13.69 16.32 -18.49
N VAL A 116 13.27 17.04 -17.47
CA VAL A 116 13.95 18.23 -16.91
C VAL A 116 15.09 17.82 -15.99
N ALA A 117 14.87 16.75 -15.23
CA ALA A 117 15.84 16.15 -14.33
C ALA A 117 15.64 14.62 -14.31
N ASP A 118 16.71 13.87 -14.53
CA ASP A 118 16.72 12.44 -14.23
C ASP A 118 16.95 12.19 -12.72
N LEU A 119 16.90 10.93 -12.28
CA LEU A 119 17.06 10.56 -10.87
C LEU A 119 18.44 10.89 -10.27
N ASN A 120 19.44 11.20 -11.09
CA ASN A 120 20.81 11.47 -10.64
C ASN A 120 21.20 12.96 -10.78
N LEU A 121 20.34 13.80 -11.34
CA LEU A 121 20.65 15.23 -11.49
C LEU A 121 20.54 15.99 -10.16
N LEU A 122 19.50 15.74 -9.38
CA LEU A 122 19.24 16.45 -8.11
C LEU A 122 19.96 15.74 -6.96
N GLN A 123 20.89 16.44 -6.30
CA GLN A 123 21.74 15.85 -5.25
C GLN A 123 21.58 16.51 -3.88
N SER A 124 20.69 17.51 -3.77
CA SER A 124 20.40 18.22 -2.54
C SER A 124 19.00 18.84 -2.58
N ILE A 125 18.54 19.32 -1.42
CA ILE A 125 17.26 20.05 -1.35
C ILE A 125 17.33 21.40 -2.09
N ASP A 126 18.49 22.05 -2.09
CA ASP A 126 18.71 23.30 -2.82
C ASP A 126 18.66 23.08 -4.33
N ASP A 127 19.21 21.97 -4.84
CA ASP A 127 19.08 21.59 -6.25
C ASP A 127 17.62 21.40 -6.64
N LEU A 128 16.84 20.72 -5.79
CA LEU A 128 15.41 20.53 -6.01
C LEU A 128 14.69 21.88 -6.12
N TYR A 129 14.90 22.76 -5.15
CA TYR A 129 14.25 24.07 -5.11
C TYR A 129 14.64 24.91 -6.33
N SER A 130 15.95 25.03 -6.60
CA SER A 130 16.44 25.79 -7.74
C SER A 130 15.91 25.24 -9.05
N LYS A 131 15.87 23.91 -9.23
CA LYS A 131 15.42 23.29 -10.48
C LYS A 131 13.92 23.43 -10.69
N VAL A 132 13.13 23.18 -9.64
CA VAL A 132 11.66 23.31 -9.68
C VAL A 132 11.27 24.75 -10.00
N PHE A 133 11.77 25.74 -9.25
CA PHE A 133 11.40 27.15 -9.46
C PHE A 133 12.01 27.79 -10.72
N SER A 134 13.12 27.26 -11.25
CA SER A 134 13.64 27.73 -12.55
C SER A 134 12.94 27.10 -13.76
N THR A 135 12.27 25.96 -13.58
CA THR A 135 11.58 25.26 -14.66
C THR A 135 10.09 25.59 -14.71
N LEU A 136 9.44 25.63 -13.55
CA LEU A 136 8.00 25.86 -13.41
C LEU A 136 7.70 27.36 -13.26
N THR A 137 8.20 28.18 -14.18
CA THR A 137 8.07 29.65 -14.16
C THR A 137 6.90 30.18 -14.98
N GLY A 138 6.25 29.33 -15.77
CA GLY A 138 5.14 29.70 -16.63
C GLY A 138 4.71 28.54 -17.53
N VAL A 139 3.53 28.66 -18.13
CA VAL A 139 2.97 27.63 -19.00
C VAL A 139 3.39 27.78 -20.46
N SER A 140 3.24 26.69 -21.22
CA SER A 140 3.37 26.72 -22.67
C SER A 140 2.12 27.32 -23.33
N ASN A 141 2.26 27.77 -24.59
CA ASN A 141 1.13 28.26 -25.38
C ASN A 141 0.26 27.14 -25.97
N SER A 142 0.52 25.88 -25.64
CA SER A 142 -0.21 24.72 -26.17
C SER A 142 -1.41 24.37 -25.29
N ASP A 143 -2.55 24.10 -25.91
CA ASP A 143 -3.73 23.54 -25.24
C ASP A 143 -3.66 22.00 -25.12
N ASP A 144 -2.62 21.36 -25.67
CA ASP A 144 -2.42 19.91 -25.60
C ASP A 144 -1.94 19.50 -24.20
N SER A 145 -2.54 18.46 -23.64
CA SER A 145 -2.13 17.85 -22.38
C SER A 145 -2.23 16.33 -22.49
N PHE A 146 -1.27 15.71 -23.20
CA PHE A 146 -1.25 14.27 -23.43
C PHE A 146 -0.49 13.57 -22.30
N LEU A 147 -1.22 13.22 -21.24
CA LEU A 147 -0.68 12.58 -20.03
C LEU A 147 0.14 11.32 -20.32
N VAL A 148 -0.22 10.55 -21.36
CA VAL A 148 0.55 9.36 -21.77
C VAL A 148 2.02 9.68 -22.07
N LYS A 149 2.30 10.88 -22.61
CA LYS A 149 3.68 11.31 -22.91
C LYS A 149 4.45 11.55 -21.62
N GLY A 150 3.83 12.21 -20.64
CA GLY A 150 4.41 12.43 -19.32
C GLY A 150 4.67 11.11 -18.58
N ILE A 151 3.70 10.20 -18.56
CA ILE A 151 3.83 8.87 -17.94
C ILE A 151 4.94 8.05 -18.63
N GLY A 152 5.01 8.05 -19.97
CA GLY A 152 6.05 7.35 -20.72
C GLY A 152 7.45 7.91 -20.46
N ALA A 153 7.59 9.23 -20.31
CA ALA A 153 8.85 9.85 -19.91
C ALA A 153 9.23 9.47 -18.47
N ALA A 154 8.28 9.43 -17.53
CA ALA A 154 8.53 8.99 -16.16
C ALA A 154 8.98 7.53 -16.09
N GLU A 155 8.35 6.65 -16.88
CA GLU A 155 8.77 5.27 -17.03
C GLU A 155 10.23 5.18 -17.50
N SER A 156 10.60 5.97 -18.52
CA SER A 156 11.95 6.01 -19.05
C SER A 156 12.96 6.49 -18.00
N VAL A 157 12.62 7.51 -17.21
CA VAL A 157 13.46 8.02 -16.11
C VAL A 157 13.69 6.95 -15.05
N LEU A 158 12.64 6.23 -14.64
CA LEU A 158 12.72 5.15 -13.66
C LEU A 158 13.54 3.96 -14.17
N GLN A 159 13.34 3.55 -15.43
CA GLN A 159 14.07 2.45 -16.05
C GLN A 159 15.58 2.77 -16.16
N ASN A 160 15.91 3.95 -16.70
CA ASN A 160 17.30 4.36 -16.89
C ASN A 160 18.02 4.55 -15.54
N GLY A 161 17.37 5.20 -14.57
CA GLY A 161 17.96 5.45 -13.25
C GLY A 161 18.13 4.20 -12.37
N ARG A 162 17.61 3.05 -12.81
CA ARG A 162 17.76 1.72 -12.18
C ARG A 162 18.52 0.71 -13.04
N ALA A 163 19.11 1.17 -14.15
CA ALA A 163 19.96 0.32 -14.97
C ALA A 163 21.00 -0.41 -14.09
N GLN A 164 21.29 -1.67 -14.44
CA GLN A 164 22.24 -2.51 -13.71
C GLN A 164 21.84 -2.85 -12.26
N GLY A 165 20.56 -2.70 -11.90
CA GLY A 165 20.05 -3.11 -10.58
C GLY A 165 20.33 -2.11 -9.47
N VAL A 166 20.73 -0.88 -9.80
CA VAL A 166 20.92 0.20 -8.83
C VAL A 166 19.62 0.42 -8.06
N ARG A 167 19.72 0.42 -6.71
CA ARG A 167 18.60 0.70 -5.79
C ARG A 167 17.38 -0.19 -6.05
N SER A 168 17.61 -1.46 -6.41
CA SER A 168 16.55 -2.45 -6.67
C SER A 168 15.62 -2.66 -5.47
N ASN A 169 16.12 -2.47 -4.25
CA ASN A 169 15.37 -2.55 -2.99
C ASN A 169 14.49 -1.31 -2.71
N TYR A 170 14.70 -0.18 -3.38
CA TYR A 170 13.95 1.06 -3.14
C TYR A 170 12.60 1.00 -3.87
N LYS A 171 11.57 1.56 -3.27
CA LYS A 171 10.25 1.68 -3.94
C LYS A 171 10.18 2.90 -4.84
N ARG A 172 9.19 2.91 -5.72
CA ARG A 172 9.02 3.93 -6.77
C ARG A 172 7.68 4.61 -6.62
N LEU A 173 7.69 5.93 -6.71
CA LEU A 173 6.50 6.76 -6.70
C LEU A 173 6.53 7.68 -7.93
N VAL A 174 5.40 7.81 -8.60
CA VAL A 174 5.17 8.85 -9.60
C VAL A 174 4.11 9.79 -9.04
N VAL A 175 4.38 11.09 -9.04
CA VAL A 175 3.40 12.12 -8.66
C VAL A 175 3.06 12.92 -9.90
N VAL A 176 1.80 12.86 -10.32
CA VAL A 176 1.29 13.52 -11.52
C VAL A 176 0.48 14.74 -11.13
N TYR A 177 0.82 15.89 -11.69
CA TYR A 177 0.02 17.11 -11.63
C TYR A 177 -0.55 17.39 -13.01
N ALA A 178 -1.87 17.39 -13.15
CA ALA A 178 -2.53 17.51 -14.44
C ALA A 178 -3.70 18.50 -14.39
N SER A 179 -3.80 19.34 -15.43
CA SER A 179 -4.91 20.30 -15.60
C SER A 179 -6.00 19.80 -16.56
N ALA A 180 -5.72 18.73 -17.30
CA ALA A 180 -6.66 18.11 -18.20
C ALA A 180 -6.40 16.60 -18.34
N TYR A 181 -7.46 15.85 -18.66
CA TYR A 181 -7.40 14.45 -19.03
C TYR A 181 -7.76 14.34 -20.52
N LYS A 182 -6.75 14.16 -21.38
CA LYS A 182 -6.93 14.09 -22.84
C LYS A 182 -6.18 12.90 -23.42
N GLY A 183 -6.74 12.36 -24.50
CA GLY A 183 -6.13 11.31 -25.30
C GLY A 183 -7.05 10.11 -25.48
N GLU A 184 -7.06 9.57 -26.70
CA GLU A 184 -7.74 8.32 -27.07
C GLU A 184 -6.79 7.49 -27.94
N GLY A 185 -7.07 6.20 -28.11
CA GLY A 185 -6.25 5.31 -28.93
C GLY A 185 -4.80 5.26 -28.45
N GLU A 186 -3.84 5.60 -29.31
CA GLU A 186 -2.41 5.64 -28.94
C GLU A 186 -2.07 6.73 -27.92
N LEU A 187 -2.95 7.70 -27.73
CA LEU A 187 -2.79 8.77 -26.74
C LEU A 187 -3.49 8.47 -25.41
N ASP A 188 -4.16 7.33 -25.27
CA ASP A 188 -4.78 6.90 -24.02
C ASP A 188 -3.71 6.67 -22.93
N PRO A 189 -3.75 7.36 -21.79
CA PRO A 189 -2.80 7.18 -20.70
C PRO A 189 -3.00 5.89 -19.89
N ILE A 190 -4.18 5.24 -19.94
CA ILE A 190 -4.50 4.07 -19.10
C ILE A 190 -3.51 2.92 -19.30
N PRO A 191 -3.22 2.45 -20.55
CA PRO A 191 -2.29 1.33 -20.74
C PRO A 191 -0.87 1.61 -20.23
N ALA A 192 -0.43 2.88 -20.27
CA ALA A 192 0.88 3.28 -19.74
C ALA A 192 0.87 3.29 -18.20
N ALA A 193 -0.19 3.79 -17.58
CA ALA A 193 -0.36 3.78 -16.13
C ALA A 193 -0.42 2.37 -15.57
N GLU A 194 -1.19 1.47 -16.19
CA GLU A 194 -1.29 0.06 -15.78
C GLU A 194 0.03 -0.69 -15.90
N ARG A 195 0.83 -0.40 -16.94
CA ARG A 195 2.18 -0.95 -17.08
C ARG A 195 3.11 -0.49 -15.94
N LEU A 196 3.06 0.78 -15.56
CA LEU A 196 3.83 1.27 -14.40
C LEU A 196 3.36 0.62 -13.09
N LYS A 197 2.04 0.59 -12.84
CA LYS A 197 1.45 0.00 -11.63
C LYS A 197 1.82 -1.49 -11.51
N SER A 198 1.65 -2.26 -12.57
CA SER A 198 2.04 -3.69 -12.61
C SER A 198 3.53 -3.93 -12.44
N SER A 199 4.38 -2.95 -12.79
CA SER A 199 5.81 -3.02 -12.50
C SER A 199 6.15 -2.76 -11.03
N GLY A 200 5.19 -2.38 -10.18
CA GLY A 200 5.38 -2.06 -8.76
C GLY A 200 5.71 -0.59 -8.50
N VAL A 201 5.22 0.32 -9.34
CA VAL A 201 5.28 1.78 -9.14
C VAL A 201 3.93 2.25 -8.59
N ILE A 202 3.95 3.02 -7.51
CA ILE A 202 2.76 3.72 -7.03
C ILE A 202 2.61 5.01 -7.82
N ILE A 203 1.40 5.31 -8.29
CA ILE A 203 1.09 6.57 -8.98
C ILE A 203 0.14 7.36 -8.09
N SER A 204 0.53 8.57 -7.72
CA SER A 204 -0.36 9.57 -7.13
C SER A 204 -0.68 10.61 -8.18
N THR A 205 -1.94 11.03 -8.26
CA THR A 205 -2.39 12.06 -9.19
C THR A 205 -3.00 13.23 -8.44
N VAL A 206 -2.85 14.43 -8.99
CA VAL A 206 -3.41 15.66 -8.45
C VAL A 206 -4.11 16.39 -9.59
N ALA A 207 -5.43 16.46 -9.49
CA ALA A 207 -6.27 17.24 -10.38
C ALA A 207 -6.11 18.73 -10.07
N PHE A 208 -5.48 19.47 -10.98
CA PHE A 208 -5.47 20.93 -10.97
C PHE A 208 -6.72 21.45 -11.65
N ASP A 209 -7.84 21.23 -10.98
CA ASP A 209 -9.16 21.64 -11.42
C ASP A 209 -9.45 23.08 -10.97
N GLN A 210 -9.32 24.04 -11.88
CA GLN A 210 -9.61 25.44 -11.61
C GLN A 210 -11.11 25.77 -11.68
N ASP A 211 -11.91 24.96 -12.37
CA ASP A 211 -13.30 25.29 -12.72
C ASP A 211 -14.36 24.40 -12.03
N GLY A 212 -13.96 23.35 -11.31
CA GLY A 212 -14.90 22.39 -10.69
C GLY A 212 -15.17 21.13 -11.53
N ASP A 213 -14.30 20.80 -12.50
CA ASP A 213 -14.46 19.65 -13.40
C ASP A 213 -14.24 18.31 -12.67
N GLU A 214 -15.33 17.72 -12.17
CA GLU A 214 -15.35 16.38 -11.59
C GLU A 214 -14.88 15.29 -12.58
N ALA A 215 -14.97 15.52 -13.90
CA ALA A 215 -14.52 14.57 -14.90
C ALA A 215 -12.98 14.46 -14.95
N LEU A 216 -12.26 15.54 -14.65
CA LEU A 216 -10.79 15.51 -14.55
C LEU A 216 -10.35 14.60 -13.40
N LEU A 217 -10.93 14.77 -12.21
CA LEU A 217 -10.60 13.96 -11.05
C LEU A 217 -10.96 12.48 -11.30
N ALA A 218 -12.13 12.21 -11.88
CA ALA A 218 -12.55 10.85 -12.23
C ALA A 218 -11.61 10.20 -13.26
N GLY A 219 -11.18 10.94 -14.28
CA GLY A 219 -10.19 10.48 -15.25
C GLY A 219 -8.84 10.14 -14.60
N LEU A 220 -8.34 11.03 -13.74
CA LEU A 220 -7.07 10.85 -13.04
C LEU A 220 -7.12 9.75 -11.96
N ALA A 221 -8.29 9.44 -11.41
CA ALA A 221 -8.48 8.32 -10.50
C ALA A 221 -8.22 6.97 -11.18
N ASN A 222 -8.51 6.83 -12.48
CA ASN A 222 -8.17 5.62 -13.24
C ASN A 222 -6.66 5.47 -13.48
N ILE A 223 -5.92 6.57 -13.45
CA ILE A 223 -4.46 6.60 -13.62
C ILE A 223 -3.75 6.33 -12.30
N ALA A 224 -4.25 6.90 -11.21
CA ALA A 224 -3.69 6.71 -9.89
C ALA A 224 -3.66 5.23 -9.48
N SER A 225 -2.74 4.91 -8.58
CA SER A 225 -2.90 3.76 -7.71
C SER A 225 -4.10 4.01 -6.78
N PRO A 226 -4.85 2.97 -6.38
CA PRO A 226 -6.04 3.16 -5.54
C PRO A 226 -5.73 3.94 -4.27
N ASN A 227 -6.63 4.85 -3.88
CA ASN A 227 -6.52 5.78 -2.74
C ASN A 227 -5.48 6.92 -2.89
N TYR A 228 -4.90 7.14 -4.08
CA TYR A 228 -3.88 8.18 -4.31
C TYR A 228 -4.25 9.21 -5.38
N ALA A 229 -5.53 9.41 -5.64
CA ALA A 229 -6.04 10.48 -6.50
C ALA A 229 -6.54 11.65 -5.64
N TYR A 230 -5.98 12.83 -5.87
CA TYR A 230 -6.18 14.04 -5.08
C TYR A 230 -6.59 15.20 -5.97
N THR A 231 -6.99 16.32 -5.34
CA THR A 231 -7.24 17.58 -6.02
C THR A 231 -6.42 18.72 -5.42
N SER A 232 -6.07 19.69 -6.24
CA SER A 232 -5.43 20.95 -5.81
C SER A 232 -6.22 21.73 -4.75
N LYS A 233 -7.51 21.43 -4.60
CA LYS A 233 -8.42 22.04 -3.60
C LYS A 233 -8.38 21.33 -2.23
N ASP A 234 -7.67 20.21 -2.10
CA ASP A 234 -7.61 19.46 -0.84
C ASP A 234 -6.91 20.28 0.26
N LEU A 235 -7.54 20.36 1.43
CA LEU A 235 -7.07 21.17 2.56
C LEU A 235 -5.65 20.77 3.03
N ASN A 236 -5.26 19.50 2.81
CA ASN A 236 -3.98 18.95 3.23
C ASN A 236 -3.27 18.17 2.11
N LEU A 237 -3.31 18.67 0.88
CA LEU A 237 -2.66 18.03 -0.27
C LEU A 237 -1.19 17.65 0.00
N VAL A 238 -0.44 18.52 0.68
CA VAL A 238 0.96 18.25 1.06
C VAL A 238 1.05 16.99 1.93
N GLY A 239 0.22 16.91 2.98
CA GLY A 239 0.21 15.77 3.89
C GLY A 239 -0.27 14.49 3.21
N GLU A 240 -1.19 14.58 2.24
CA GLU A 240 -1.66 13.43 1.47
C GLU A 240 -0.56 12.85 0.58
N ILE A 241 0.18 13.70 -0.14
CA ILE A 241 1.32 13.24 -0.96
C ILE A 241 2.45 12.70 -0.07
N GLN A 242 2.72 13.33 1.08
CA GLN A 242 3.67 12.81 2.07
C GLN A 242 3.22 11.45 2.62
N GLY A 243 1.92 11.28 2.91
CA GLY A 243 1.33 10.01 3.32
C GLY A 243 1.49 8.92 2.24
N ALA A 244 1.24 9.28 0.97
CA ALA A 244 1.47 8.38 -0.17
C ALA A 244 2.93 7.95 -0.29
N ALA A 245 3.87 8.87 -0.10
CA ALA A 245 5.30 8.55 -0.07
C ALA A 245 5.66 7.61 1.09
N LEU A 246 5.15 7.87 2.30
CA LEU A 246 5.40 7.02 3.47
C LEU A 246 4.80 5.61 3.31
N GLN A 247 3.56 5.50 2.82
CA GLN A 247 2.91 4.20 2.54
C GLN A 247 3.54 3.44 1.36
N THR A 248 4.13 4.16 0.40
CA THR A 248 4.96 3.56 -0.66
C THR A 248 6.27 3.02 -0.10
N ASN A 249 6.88 3.75 0.85
CA ASN A 249 8.11 3.35 1.52
C ASN A 249 7.91 2.24 2.56
N CYS A 250 6.66 1.95 2.94
CA CYS A 250 6.31 0.90 3.88
C CYS A 250 5.99 -0.42 3.17
N PHE A 251 6.84 -1.43 3.36
CA PHE A 251 6.67 -2.73 2.71
C PHE A 251 7.35 -3.88 3.44
N CYS A 252 6.86 -5.09 3.17
CA CYS A 252 7.47 -6.31 3.68
C CYS A 252 8.51 -6.92 2.72
N PRO A 253 9.54 -7.59 3.26
CA PRO A 253 10.42 -8.42 2.46
C PRO A 253 9.66 -9.54 1.75
N ASN A 254 10.27 -10.12 0.71
CA ASN A 254 9.69 -11.25 -0.01
C ASN A 254 9.32 -12.41 0.94
N LEU A 255 8.19 -13.08 0.65
CA LEU A 255 7.61 -14.18 1.45
C LEU A 255 7.03 -13.76 2.81
N TRP A 256 6.99 -12.46 3.12
CA TRP A 256 6.27 -11.93 4.26
C TRP A 256 5.03 -11.18 3.78
N THR A 257 3.91 -11.42 4.45
CA THR A 257 2.63 -10.75 4.21
C THR A 257 2.59 -9.46 5.03
N GLN A 258 2.33 -8.34 4.35
CA GLN A 258 2.15 -7.04 4.97
C GLN A 258 0.87 -7.00 5.79
N TYR A 259 0.96 -6.70 7.09
CA TYR A 259 -0.22 -6.41 7.90
C TYR A 259 -0.86 -5.11 7.41
N LYS A 260 -2.17 -5.17 7.14
CA LYS A 260 -2.96 -4.09 6.56
C LYS A 260 -4.31 -4.00 7.27
N ALA A 261 -4.95 -2.84 7.19
CA ALA A 261 -6.29 -2.60 7.74
C ALA A 261 -7.34 -3.56 7.13
N ASN A 262 -7.17 -3.95 5.86
CA ASN A 262 -7.99 -4.98 5.22
C ASN A 262 -7.07 -6.00 4.51
N PHE A 263 -7.30 -7.29 4.79
CA PHE A 263 -6.50 -8.36 4.21
C PHE A 263 -6.68 -8.46 2.68
N ASP A 264 -7.93 -8.39 2.20
CA ASP A 264 -8.28 -8.60 0.79
C ASP A 264 -8.02 -7.39 -0.10
N ASP A 265 -7.89 -6.20 0.52
CA ASP A 265 -7.54 -4.98 -0.20
C ASP A 265 -6.03 -4.72 -0.12
N GLU A 266 -5.33 -4.91 -1.24
CA GLU A 266 -3.89 -4.62 -1.39
C GLU A 266 -3.52 -3.15 -1.23
N ASN A 267 -4.49 -2.24 -1.34
CA ASN A 267 -4.27 -0.80 -1.26
C ASN A 267 -4.75 -0.20 0.07
N SER A 268 -5.24 -1.04 0.98
CA SER A 268 -5.62 -0.59 2.31
C SER A 268 -4.38 -0.18 3.13
N TYR A 269 -4.62 0.63 4.16
CA TYR A 269 -3.58 1.19 5.01
C TYR A 269 -2.64 0.09 5.54
N LYS A 270 -1.33 0.26 5.32
CA LYS A 270 -0.31 -0.69 5.77
C LYS A 270 0.18 -0.30 7.15
N TYR A 271 0.39 -1.32 7.97
CA TYR A 271 1.06 -1.18 9.27
C TYR A 271 2.56 -1.45 9.14
N GLY A 272 3.32 -1.07 10.14
CA GLY A 272 4.75 -1.32 10.26
C GLY A 272 5.13 -2.78 10.57
N VAL A 273 4.30 -3.76 10.17
CA VAL A 273 4.31 -5.16 10.63
C VAL A 273 4.21 -6.14 9.47
N CYS A 274 5.05 -7.16 9.49
CA CYS A 274 5.11 -8.23 8.49
C CYS A 274 4.90 -9.58 9.16
N ILE A 275 4.04 -10.41 8.56
CA ILE A 275 3.66 -11.72 9.05
C ILE A 275 4.16 -12.80 8.09
N ARG A 276 4.67 -13.91 8.64
CA ARG A 276 4.99 -15.09 7.85
C ARG A 276 4.47 -16.34 8.53
N ALA A 277 3.62 -17.06 7.82
CA ALA A 277 3.18 -18.38 8.22
C ALA A 277 4.30 -19.40 7.99
N ALA A 278 4.68 -20.10 9.05
CA ALA A 278 5.64 -21.19 8.99
C ALA A 278 4.90 -22.53 8.99
N THR A 279 5.12 -23.30 7.92
CA THR A 279 4.43 -24.57 7.65
C THR A 279 5.19 -25.78 8.20
N ILE A 280 5.96 -25.57 9.26
CA ILE A 280 6.71 -26.62 9.97
C ILE A 280 6.06 -26.78 11.34
N SER A 281 5.62 -27.99 11.65
CA SER A 281 5.02 -28.26 12.96
C SER A 281 6.11 -28.33 14.03
N SER A 282 5.95 -27.58 15.13
CA SER A 282 6.88 -27.59 16.25
C SER A 282 6.20 -27.16 17.55
N SER A 283 6.81 -27.46 18.69
CA SER A 283 6.32 -26.96 19.98
C SER A 283 6.38 -25.44 20.04
N TRP A 284 5.50 -24.80 20.83
CA TRP A 284 5.50 -23.34 20.97
C TRP A 284 6.89 -22.77 21.31
N THR A 285 7.62 -23.46 22.21
CA THR A 285 8.98 -23.06 22.59
C THR A 285 9.96 -23.16 21.42
N ALA A 286 9.87 -24.21 20.61
CA ALA A 286 10.71 -24.36 19.41
C ALA A 286 10.33 -23.33 18.33
N ALA A 287 9.03 -23.09 18.13
CA ALA A 287 8.50 -22.10 17.20
C ALA A 287 9.00 -20.67 17.52
N LYS A 288 9.06 -20.31 18.81
CA LYS A 288 9.67 -19.06 19.28
C LYS A 288 11.11 -18.90 18.76
N PHE A 289 11.96 -19.90 18.97
CA PHE A 289 13.35 -19.84 18.49
C PHE A 289 13.43 -19.91 16.97
N ALA A 290 12.52 -20.64 16.32
CA ALA A 290 12.46 -20.71 14.87
C ALA A 290 12.16 -19.33 14.26
N CYS A 291 11.19 -18.56 14.79
CA CYS A 291 10.94 -17.20 14.32
C CYS A 291 12.14 -16.26 14.53
N GLN A 292 12.85 -16.39 15.66
CA GLN A 292 14.06 -15.62 15.94
C GLN A 292 15.20 -15.93 14.97
N ASN A 293 15.31 -17.18 14.53
CA ASN A 293 16.30 -17.62 13.55
C ASN A 293 15.87 -17.32 12.10
N LEU A 294 14.57 -17.23 11.84
CA LEU A 294 14.00 -17.00 10.50
C LEU A 294 14.31 -15.59 9.99
N ALA A 295 14.30 -14.60 10.87
CA ALA A 295 14.63 -13.23 10.53
C ALA A 295 15.21 -12.49 11.74
N LYS A 296 16.09 -11.52 11.47
CA LYS A 296 16.62 -10.62 12.50
C LYS A 296 15.47 -9.92 13.21
N ASN A 297 15.46 -9.99 14.54
CA ASN A 297 14.39 -9.47 15.40
C ASN A 297 13.02 -10.13 15.14
N GLY A 298 12.98 -11.34 14.59
CA GLY A 298 11.76 -12.13 14.45
C GLY A 298 11.29 -12.71 15.77
N PHE A 299 9.97 -12.82 15.92
CA PHE A 299 9.31 -13.39 17.10
C PHE A 299 7.97 -14.01 16.67
N LEU A 300 7.33 -14.77 17.57
CA LEU A 300 5.97 -15.28 17.32
C LEU A 300 4.97 -14.12 17.31
N ALA A 301 4.06 -14.11 16.33
CA ALA A 301 3.19 -12.98 16.06
C ALA A 301 2.29 -12.59 17.24
N THR A 302 2.10 -11.28 17.44
CA THR A 302 1.17 -10.76 18.45
C THR A 302 -0.22 -10.52 17.89
N GLU A 303 -1.22 -10.48 18.76
CA GLU A 303 -2.58 -10.07 18.42
C GLU A 303 -3.11 -9.11 19.47
N PHE A 304 -2.95 -7.81 19.25
CA PHE A 304 -3.36 -6.81 20.23
C PHE A 304 -4.86 -6.50 20.19
N ASP A 305 -5.51 -6.79 19.07
CA ASP A 305 -6.92 -6.54 18.82
C ASP A 305 -7.54 -7.58 17.87
N GLY A 306 -8.85 -7.44 17.65
CA GLY A 306 -9.61 -8.29 16.75
C GLY A 306 -9.24 -8.15 15.28
N GLN A 307 -8.69 -7.01 14.85
CA GLN A 307 -8.27 -6.81 13.47
C GLN A 307 -7.06 -7.69 13.16
N LYS A 308 -6.03 -7.68 14.00
CA LYS A 308 -4.84 -8.51 13.79
C LYS A 308 -5.14 -10.00 13.96
N HIS A 309 -5.97 -10.37 14.92
CA HIS A 309 -6.45 -11.74 15.08
C HIS A 309 -7.12 -12.27 13.80
N ASN A 310 -8.11 -11.52 13.28
CA ASN A 310 -8.77 -11.88 12.03
C ASN A 310 -7.76 -11.91 10.86
N PHE A 311 -6.83 -10.97 10.82
CA PHE A 311 -5.79 -10.92 9.79
C PHE A 311 -4.90 -12.18 9.80
N LEU A 312 -4.42 -12.62 10.97
CA LEU A 312 -3.62 -13.86 11.08
C LEU A 312 -4.43 -15.08 10.65
N PHE A 313 -5.72 -15.11 10.96
CA PHE A 313 -6.60 -16.17 10.49
C PHE A 313 -6.73 -16.16 8.96
N ARG A 314 -6.90 -14.98 8.34
CA ARG A 314 -6.89 -14.84 6.87
C ARG A 314 -5.56 -15.27 6.25
N VAL A 315 -4.43 -14.98 6.89
CA VAL A 315 -3.10 -15.47 6.46
C VAL A 315 -3.07 -17.00 6.44
N ALA A 316 -3.63 -17.67 7.46
CA ALA A 316 -3.73 -19.13 7.49
C ALA A 316 -4.67 -19.65 6.38
N GLN A 317 -5.85 -19.05 6.21
CA GLN A 317 -6.82 -19.47 5.18
C GLN A 317 -6.29 -19.37 3.75
N ASN A 318 -5.48 -18.35 3.46
CA ASN A 318 -4.84 -18.17 2.15
C ASN A 318 -3.55 -18.98 1.96
N ASN A 319 -3.18 -19.81 2.92
CA ASN A 319 -2.01 -20.68 2.83
C ASN A 319 -2.45 -22.15 2.74
N THR A 320 -2.16 -22.79 1.61
CA THR A 320 -2.60 -24.16 1.30
C THR A 320 -2.03 -25.23 2.23
N ALA A 321 -1.00 -24.92 3.01
CA ALA A 321 -0.48 -25.85 4.03
C ALA A 321 -1.39 -25.92 5.26
N PHE A 322 -2.20 -24.90 5.52
CA PHE A 322 -3.14 -24.86 6.63
C PHE A 322 -4.51 -25.33 6.14
N ALA A 323 -5.17 -26.17 6.93
CA ALA A 323 -6.50 -26.70 6.62
C ALA A 323 -7.40 -26.63 7.85
N ALA A 324 -8.72 -26.59 7.61
CA ALA A 324 -9.70 -26.65 8.68
C ALA A 324 -9.67 -28.03 9.38
N PRO A 325 -9.82 -28.10 10.72
CA PRO A 325 -9.87 -26.97 11.64
C PRO A 325 -8.50 -26.29 11.75
N TYR A 326 -8.48 -24.96 11.55
CA TYR A 326 -7.23 -24.20 11.53
C TYR A 326 -6.60 -24.17 12.91
N ILE A 327 -5.30 -24.45 12.98
CA ILE A 327 -4.52 -24.47 14.21
C ILE A 327 -3.10 -23.94 13.99
N TYR A 328 -2.65 -23.02 14.85
CA TYR A 328 -1.29 -22.46 14.79
C TYR A 328 -0.88 -21.70 16.06
N HIS A 329 0.40 -21.75 16.41
CA HIS A 329 0.95 -20.99 17.54
C HIS A 329 1.01 -19.49 17.26
N ILE A 330 0.72 -18.72 18.31
CA ILE A 330 0.89 -17.25 18.37
C ILE A 330 1.83 -16.87 19.53
N GLY A 331 2.22 -15.61 19.61
CA GLY A 331 3.24 -15.11 20.54
C GLY A 331 2.80 -14.92 21.98
N LEU A 332 1.59 -15.32 22.37
CA LEU A 332 1.14 -15.17 23.75
C LEU A 332 1.68 -16.31 24.64
N SER A 333 2.13 -15.96 25.84
CA SER A 333 2.61 -16.95 26.82
C SER A 333 2.39 -16.54 28.27
N TRP A 334 2.25 -17.51 29.16
CA TRP A 334 2.15 -17.29 30.60
C TRP A 334 3.53 -17.30 31.23
N VAL A 335 3.92 -16.16 31.81
CA VAL A 335 5.23 -15.98 32.44
C VAL A 335 5.10 -14.96 33.56
N ASN A 336 5.77 -15.21 34.68
CA ASN A 336 5.75 -14.34 35.87
C ASN A 336 4.33 -13.99 36.37
N GLY A 337 3.39 -14.93 36.27
CA GLY A 337 2.03 -14.78 36.79
C GLY A 337 1.08 -13.97 35.89
N ALA A 338 1.46 -13.69 34.64
CA ALA A 338 0.61 -12.99 33.69
C ALA A 338 0.79 -13.49 32.25
N TRP A 339 -0.22 -13.23 31.40
CA TRP A 339 -0.13 -13.43 29.96
C TRP A 339 0.64 -12.28 29.31
N ASN A 340 1.69 -12.63 28.58
CA ASN A 340 2.57 -11.66 27.92
C ASN A 340 2.85 -12.07 26.47
N TRP A 341 2.86 -11.07 25.61
CA TRP A 341 3.23 -11.16 24.21
C TRP A 341 4.74 -11.23 24.03
N GLN A 342 5.20 -12.13 23.16
CA GLN A 342 6.57 -12.14 22.69
C GLN A 342 6.92 -10.80 22.03
N GLN A 343 8.20 -10.47 22.10
CA GLN A 343 8.84 -9.33 21.46
C GLN A 343 10.18 -9.83 20.88
N PRO A 344 10.85 -9.03 20.01
CA PRO A 344 12.21 -9.32 19.59
C PRO A 344 13.12 -9.69 20.76
N ALA A 345 14.04 -10.62 20.54
CA ALA A 345 14.97 -11.08 21.57
C ALA A 345 15.72 -9.90 22.21
N GLY A 346 15.73 -9.85 23.55
CA GLY A 346 16.37 -8.78 24.32
C GLY A 346 15.43 -7.60 24.67
N LEU A 347 14.24 -7.51 24.06
CA LEU A 347 13.21 -6.56 24.46
C LEU A 347 12.32 -7.14 25.58
N PRO A 348 11.80 -6.30 26.49
CA PRO A 348 10.87 -6.75 27.52
C PRO A 348 9.60 -7.29 26.88
N LEU A 349 9.02 -8.34 27.47
CA LEU A 349 7.73 -8.86 27.05
C LEU A 349 6.64 -7.81 27.28
N ARG A 350 5.61 -7.83 26.42
CA ARG A 350 4.52 -6.87 26.49
C ARG A 350 3.31 -7.50 27.18
N PRO A 351 2.83 -6.97 28.31
CA PRO A 351 1.66 -7.52 29.01
C PRO A 351 0.42 -7.55 28.13
N ASN A 352 -0.41 -8.58 28.25
CA ASN A 352 -1.72 -8.56 27.61
C ASN A 352 -2.61 -7.49 28.27
N SER A 353 -3.22 -6.62 27.48
CA SER A 353 -3.91 -5.44 28.00
C SER A 353 -5.39 -5.68 28.25
N ASN A 354 -6.14 -6.28 27.31
CA ASN A 354 -7.59 -6.56 27.44
C ASN A 354 -8.15 -7.49 26.35
N TYR A 355 -7.51 -7.59 25.17
CA TYR A 355 -7.98 -8.49 24.12
C TYR A 355 -7.70 -9.95 24.51
N ALA A 356 -8.73 -10.79 24.46
CA ALA A 356 -8.70 -12.14 25.02
C ALA A 356 -9.75 -13.06 24.38
N PRO A 357 -9.67 -13.36 23.06
CA PRO A 357 -10.59 -14.24 22.34
C PRO A 357 -10.38 -15.72 22.71
N TRP A 358 -10.38 -16.05 24.00
CA TRP A 358 -10.25 -17.43 24.47
C TRP A 358 -11.43 -18.27 24.00
N ASN A 359 -11.12 -19.47 23.51
CA ASN A 359 -12.14 -20.48 23.30
C ASN A 359 -12.84 -20.86 24.62
N PRO A 360 -14.10 -21.34 24.58
CA PRO A 360 -14.81 -21.77 25.77
C PRO A 360 -13.98 -22.76 26.61
N SER A 361 -13.96 -22.56 27.93
CA SER A 361 -13.18 -23.36 28.91
C SER A 361 -11.65 -23.16 28.89
N TYR A 362 -11.16 -22.13 28.20
CA TYR A 362 -9.76 -21.69 28.28
C TYR A 362 -9.65 -20.31 28.95
N PRO A 363 -8.51 -20.01 29.59
CA PRO A 363 -7.33 -20.85 29.76
C PRO A 363 -7.50 -21.96 30.81
N LYS A 364 -6.82 -23.10 30.60
CA LYS A 364 -6.74 -24.23 31.52
C LYS A 364 -5.57 -24.06 32.50
N SER A 365 -5.80 -24.31 33.79
CA SER A 365 -4.77 -24.24 34.82
C SER A 365 -3.84 -25.46 34.76
N SER A 366 -2.62 -25.27 34.25
CA SER A 366 -1.54 -26.26 34.32
C SER A 366 -0.18 -25.54 34.22
N SER A 367 0.81 -26.01 34.99
CA SER A 367 2.16 -25.42 35.00
C SER A 367 2.88 -25.56 33.66
N SER A 368 2.51 -26.54 32.82
CA SER A 368 3.06 -26.71 31.48
C SER A 368 2.31 -25.92 30.42
N ASN A 369 1.06 -25.51 30.68
CA ASN A 369 0.19 -24.90 29.69
C ASN A 369 0.45 -23.39 29.55
N ILE A 370 1.68 -23.05 29.20
CA ILE A 370 2.19 -21.68 29.17
C ILE A 370 2.25 -21.08 27.76
N GLY A 371 2.11 -21.86 26.70
CA GLY A 371 2.09 -21.38 25.31
C GLY A 371 0.65 -21.26 24.82
N VAL A 372 0.42 -20.44 23.81
CA VAL A 372 -0.92 -20.24 23.23
C VAL A 372 -0.89 -20.50 21.74
N LEU A 373 -1.93 -21.15 21.26
CA LEU A 373 -2.24 -21.30 19.85
C LEU A 373 -3.65 -20.79 19.56
N GLU A 374 -3.87 -20.47 18.30
CA GLU A 374 -5.17 -20.33 17.69
C GLU A 374 -5.72 -21.70 17.34
N GLN A 375 -6.98 -21.94 17.65
CA GLN A 375 -7.67 -23.16 17.26
C GLN A 375 -9.11 -22.88 16.85
N GLN A 376 -9.48 -23.38 15.67
CA GLN A 376 -10.85 -23.40 15.20
C GLN A 376 -11.65 -24.48 15.96
N PHE A 377 -12.74 -24.09 16.61
CA PHE A 377 -13.57 -25.04 17.36
C PHE A 377 -14.34 -26.00 16.43
N SER A 378 -14.80 -25.49 15.29
CA SER A 378 -15.38 -26.24 14.17
C SER A 378 -15.16 -25.49 12.86
N SER A 379 -15.36 -26.13 11.71
CA SER A 379 -15.17 -25.50 10.39
C SER A 379 -16.00 -24.22 10.18
N ASP A 380 -17.10 -24.09 10.91
CA ASP A 380 -18.09 -23.02 10.74
C ASP A 380 -17.88 -21.84 11.72
N LEU A 381 -16.87 -21.93 12.59
CA LEU A 381 -16.57 -20.93 13.61
C LEU A 381 -15.21 -20.27 13.36
N THR A 382 -15.00 -19.05 13.88
CA THR A 382 -13.68 -18.41 13.88
C THR A 382 -12.71 -19.15 14.80
N VAL A 383 -11.41 -18.87 14.65
CA VAL A 383 -10.39 -19.34 15.59
C VAL A 383 -10.50 -18.59 16.92
N GLY A 384 -10.01 -19.22 17.99
CA GLY A 384 -9.86 -18.60 19.30
C GLY A 384 -8.71 -19.22 20.09
N TRP A 385 -8.26 -18.52 21.13
CA TRP A 385 -7.07 -18.90 21.87
C TRP A 385 -7.29 -20.14 22.73
N GLN A 386 -6.29 -21.03 22.73
CA GLN A 386 -6.17 -22.14 23.67
C GLN A 386 -4.75 -22.20 24.22
N ASN A 387 -4.61 -22.26 25.55
CA ASN A 387 -3.31 -22.49 26.15
C ASN A 387 -2.98 -23.97 26.18
N ILE A 388 -1.75 -24.27 25.76
CA ILE A 388 -1.26 -25.61 25.48
C ILE A 388 0.08 -25.86 26.16
N ASN A 389 0.47 -27.13 26.26
CA ASN A 389 1.80 -27.49 26.73
C ASN A 389 2.86 -26.98 25.73
N ALA A 390 3.58 -25.93 26.13
CA ALA A 390 4.51 -25.20 25.27
C ALA A 390 5.72 -26.02 24.79
N TYR A 391 5.92 -27.22 25.36
CA TYR A 391 7.06 -28.08 25.08
C TYR A 391 6.70 -29.30 24.22
N SER A 392 5.43 -29.71 24.20
CA SER A 392 5.02 -30.98 23.57
C SER A 392 3.96 -30.84 22.48
N VAL A 393 3.13 -29.79 22.47
CA VAL A 393 2.09 -29.61 21.43
C VAL A 393 2.72 -29.02 20.18
N ALA A 394 2.84 -29.85 19.14
CA ALA A 394 3.51 -29.48 17.89
C ALA A 394 2.51 -29.03 16.83
N GLU A 395 2.58 -27.76 16.42
CA GLU A 395 1.69 -27.17 15.41
C GLU A 395 2.47 -26.16 14.54
N TYR A 396 1.85 -25.73 13.44
CA TYR A 396 2.34 -24.59 12.65
C TYR A 396 2.34 -23.29 13.47
N TYR A 397 2.94 -22.24 12.95
CA TYR A 397 3.10 -21.00 13.71
C TYR A 397 3.20 -19.76 12.84
N MET A 398 2.84 -18.62 13.41
CA MET A 398 2.94 -17.31 12.76
C MET A 398 4.14 -16.55 13.33
N CYS A 399 5.06 -16.15 12.45
CA CYS A 399 6.17 -15.27 12.80
C CYS A 399 5.87 -13.83 12.41
N GLU A 400 6.49 -12.90 13.12
CA GLU A 400 6.34 -11.47 12.93
C GLU A 400 7.70 -10.77 12.92
N VAL A 401 7.82 -9.75 12.06
CA VAL A 401 8.93 -8.77 12.04
C VAL A 401 8.39 -7.38 11.69
N ALA A 402 9.14 -6.33 12.05
CA ALA A 402 8.84 -4.99 11.56
C ALA A 402 9.05 -4.89 10.02
N SER A 403 8.18 -4.13 9.33
CA SER A 403 8.32 -3.82 7.91
C SER A 403 9.50 -2.88 7.62
N CYS A 404 9.88 -2.81 6.36
CA CYS A 404 10.82 -1.82 5.84
C CYS A 404 10.10 -0.47 5.73
N ASP A 405 10.70 0.60 6.25
CA ASP A 405 10.18 1.96 6.18
C ASP A 405 11.25 2.99 6.57
N THR A 406 10.85 4.21 6.95
CA THR A 406 11.77 5.29 7.31
C THR A 406 12.60 4.99 8.56
N GLU A 407 12.08 4.20 9.49
CA GLU A 407 12.79 3.80 10.72
C GLU A 407 13.62 2.53 10.53
N LYS A 408 13.19 1.64 9.60
CA LYS A 408 13.87 0.37 9.31
C LYS A 408 14.25 0.25 7.84
N TYR A 409 15.53 0.51 7.54
CA TYR A 409 16.09 0.23 6.22
C TYR A 409 16.19 -1.27 5.96
N CYS A 410 15.85 -1.68 4.74
CA CYS A 410 16.01 -3.05 4.25
C CYS A 410 16.89 -3.06 3.00
N PRO A 411 18.09 -3.64 3.06
CA PRO A 411 19.04 -3.67 1.95
C PRO A 411 18.57 -4.55 0.79
#